data_AF-A0A969PU53-F1
#
_entry.id   AF-A0A969PU53-F1
#
_cell.length_a   1.000
_cell.length_b   1.000
_cell.length_c   1.000
_cell.angle_alpha   90.00
_cell.angle_beta   90.00
_cell.angle_gamma   90.00
#
_symmetry.space_group_name_H-M   'P 1'
#
loop_
_entity.id
_entity.type
_entity.pdbx_description
1 polymer ?
#
loop_
_entity_poly.entity_id
_entity_poly.type
_entity_poly.pdbx_seq_one_letter_code
_entity_poly.pdbx_strand_id
1 'polypeptide(L)'
;MAADVGGTSEAISDVACLISPVDAIDLYVESIKKIVSSQPAIVLPKSSGSILQLWWLMSEYGTSNQWQRSVKPGTLFIINNLNLAGAQRSLTNLLSHPTFSHECAVCTLDESLDPTHLQRLNKAGVQIWTIASESDLFNKVERCLELLKQLQFNQICFWNAAPQFKCLLSKILWATPVKIFDVSPGEMFLPRARKCQSIRKAYRLEPTAVSGSTEYIDC
;
A
#
# COMPACT_ATOMS: atom_id res chain seq x y z
N MET A 1 16.34 -10.38 -6.84
CA MET A 1 16.97 -11.23 -5.81
C MET A 1 16.28 -10.90 -4.50
N ALA A 2 15.71 -11.88 -3.80
CA ALA A 2 15.11 -11.66 -2.48
C ALA A 2 15.80 -12.59 -1.49
N ALA A 3 16.33 -12.04 -0.40
CA ALA A 3 16.81 -12.80 0.74
C ALA A 3 15.70 -12.83 1.79
N ASP A 4 15.38 -14.02 2.31
CA ASP A 4 14.39 -14.20 3.37
C ASP A 4 15.01 -13.81 4.73
N VAL A 5 14.94 -12.52 5.03
CA VAL A 5 15.14 -12.00 6.39
C VAL A 5 13.95 -11.12 6.71
N GLY A 6 12.98 -11.67 7.45
CA GLY A 6 11.84 -10.90 7.98
C GLY A 6 10.58 -10.85 7.10
N GLY A 7 10.32 -11.85 6.26
CA GLY A 7 9.00 -11.99 5.60
C GLY A 7 8.72 -11.00 4.47
N THR A 8 9.78 -10.40 3.90
CA THR A 8 9.70 -9.53 2.72
C THR A 8 10.31 -10.28 1.53
N SER A 9 9.50 -10.62 0.54
CA SER A 9 9.96 -11.18 -0.74
C SER A 9 9.17 -10.51 -1.86
N GLU A 10 9.80 -9.91 -2.88
CA GLU A 10 9.12 -9.33 -4.06
C GLU A 10 8.87 -10.36 -5.18
N ALA A 11 7.96 -10.06 -6.11
CA ALA A 11 7.58 -10.93 -7.23
C ALA A 11 8.78 -11.29 -8.12
N ILE A 12 9.03 -12.57 -8.06
CA ILE A 12 9.86 -13.43 -8.87
C ILE A 12 9.31 -13.38 -10.31
N SER A 13 10.05 -12.72 -11.20
CA SER A 13 10.03 -12.96 -12.66
C SER A 13 10.05 -14.47 -12.95
N ASP A 14 9.54 -14.95 -14.09
CA ASP A 14 9.61 -16.37 -14.52
C ASP A 14 11.03 -16.99 -14.45
N VAL A 15 12.05 -16.14 -14.29
CA VAL A 15 13.46 -16.50 -14.23
C VAL A 15 13.98 -16.65 -12.78
N ALA A 16 13.20 -16.27 -11.77
CA ALA A 16 13.67 -16.24 -10.39
C ALA A 16 13.41 -17.58 -9.65
N CYS A 17 14.42 -18.03 -8.92
CA CYS A 17 14.40 -19.27 -8.15
C CYS A 17 14.35 -18.94 -6.66
N LEU A 18 13.48 -19.61 -5.91
CA LEU A 18 13.46 -19.51 -4.45
C LEU A 18 14.54 -20.45 -3.89
N ILE A 19 15.60 -19.88 -3.33
CA ILE A 19 16.69 -20.64 -2.72
C ILE A 19 16.40 -20.76 -1.21
N SER A 20 16.23 -21.99 -0.71
CA SER A 20 16.14 -22.24 0.74
C SER A 20 17.51 -22.01 1.39
N PRO A 21 17.60 -21.38 2.58
CA PRO A 21 18.83 -21.46 3.37
C PRO A 21 18.98 -22.95 3.78
N VAL A 22 20.12 -23.62 3.61
CA VAL A 22 21.37 -23.39 4.35
C VAL A 22 22.65 -23.78 3.56
N ASP A 23 22.59 -24.38 2.36
CA ASP A 23 23.80 -24.99 1.73
C ASP A 23 24.12 -24.53 0.29
N ALA A 24 23.63 -23.38 -0.16
CA ALA A 24 23.56 -23.07 -1.59
C ALA A 24 24.16 -21.69 -1.98
N ILE A 25 25.34 -21.35 -1.47
CA ILE A 25 26.05 -20.11 -1.83
C ILE A 25 26.28 -20.02 -3.35
N ASP A 26 26.64 -21.14 -4.00
CA ASP A 26 26.89 -21.17 -5.44
C ASP A 26 25.64 -20.85 -6.26
N LEU A 27 24.49 -21.40 -5.86
CA LEU A 27 23.18 -21.09 -6.48
C LEU A 27 22.80 -19.62 -6.29
N TYR A 28 23.19 -19.01 -5.18
CA TYR A 28 22.99 -17.59 -4.94
C TYR A 28 23.83 -16.73 -5.89
N VAL A 29 25.11 -17.07 -6.04
CA VAL A 29 26.04 -16.39 -6.95
C VAL A 29 25.59 -16.56 -8.41
N GLU A 30 25.18 -17.75 -8.83
CA GLU A 30 24.66 -17.98 -10.18
C GLU A 30 23.38 -17.19 -10.44
N SER A 31 22.48 -17.11 -9.46
CA SER A 31 21.25 -16.33 -9.58
C SER A 31 21.52 -14.83 -9.72
N ILE A 32 22.51 -14.29 -8.99
CA ILE A 32 22.97 -12.91 -9.17
C ILE A 32 23.52 -12.71 -10.58
N LYS A 33 24.42 -13.58 -11.03
CA LYS A 33 25.00 -13.50 -12.39
C LYS A 33 23.91 -13.53 -13.45
N LYS A 34 22.88 -14.36 -13.30
CA LYS A 34 21.74 -14.45 -14.22
C LYS A 34 20.93 -13.15 -14.24
N ILE A 35 20.69 -12.52 -13.08
CA ILE A 35 19.96 -11.25 -13.01
C ILE A 35 20.77 -10.11 -13.62
N VAL A 36 22.07 -10.04 -13.33
CA VAL A 36 22.96 -8.97 -13.84
C VAL A 36 23.18 -9.10 -15.36
N SER A 37 23.25 -10.32 -15.88
CA SER A 37 23.37 -10.58 -17.32
C SER A 37 22.05 -10.45 -18.08
N SER A 38 20.91 -10.52 -17.39
CA SER A 38 19.61 -10.23 -17.97
C SER A 38 19.47 -8.73 -18.15
N GLN A 39 19.39 -8.25 -19.39
CA GLN A 39 18.96 -6.88 -19.62
C GLN A 39 17.54 -6.72 -19.04
N PRO A 40 17.30 -5.77 -18.13
CA PRO A 40 15.96 -5.52 -17.66
C PRO A 40 15.10 -5.23 -18.90
N ALA A 41 14.01 -5.98 -19.05
CA ALA A 41 13.06 -5.69 -20.11
C ALA A 41 12.57 -4.26 -19.89
N ILE A 42 12.98 -3.35 -20.78
CA ILE A 42 12.45 -2.00 -20.80
C ILE A 42 11.00 -2.14 -21.24
N VAL A 43 10.09 -2.22 -20.27
CA VAL A 43 8.67 -2.15 -20.54
C VAL A 43 8.38 -0.72 -20.95
N LEU A 44 8.36 -0.48 -22.26
CA LEU A 44 7.91 0.79 -22.82
C LEU A 44 6.46 1.01 -22.39
N PRO A 45 6.10 2.23 -21.95
CA PRO A 45 4.72 2.55 -21.61
C PRO A 45 3.83 2.28 -22.83
N LYS A 46 2.69 1.61 -22.61
CA LYS A 46 1.76 1.17 -23.68
C LYS A 46 1.16 2.34 -24.48
N SER A 47 1.24 3.57 -23.98
CA SER A 47 0.71 4.76 -24.64
C SER A 47 1.71 5.93 -24.54
N SER A 48 1.92 6.62 -25.66
CA SER A 48 2.74 7.84 -25.75
C SER A 48 2.16 9.00 -24.93
N GLY A 49 0.83 9.03 -24.71
CA GLY A 49 0.15 10.07 -23.93
C GLY A 49 0.61 10.16 -22.47
N SER A 50 0.95 9.04 -21.85
CA SER A 50 1.35 9.00 -20.44
C SER A 50 2.69 9.69 -20.17
N ILE A 51 3.58 9.77 -21.16
CA ILE A 51 4.85 10.48 -21.02
C ILE A 51 4.61 11.99 -21.01
N LEU A 52 3.76 12.50 -21.90
CA LEU A 52 3.43 13.93 -21.96
C LEU A 52 2.72 14.38 -20.68
N GLN A 53 1.78 13.60 -20.16
CA GLN A 53 1.12 13.89 -18.88
C GLN A 53 2.11 13.88 -17.71
N LEU A 54 3.03 12.90 -17.65
CA LEU A 54 4.06 12.87 -16.64
C LEU A 54 4.96 14.11 -16.70
N TRP A 55 5.43 14.49 -17.89
CA TRP A 55 6.27 15.68 -18.06
C TRP A 55 5.56 16.95 -17.65
N TRP A 56 4.28 17.08 -18.01
CA TRP A 56 3.46 18.20 -17.59
C TRP A 56 3.33 18.25 -16.06
N LEU A 57 2.98 17.13 -15.40
CA LEU A 57 2.90 17.07 -13.94
C LEU A 57 4.25 17.34 -13.26
N MET A 58 5.35 16.86 -13.82
CA MET A 58 6.69 17.15 -13.30
C MET A 58 7.07 18.62 -13.46
N SER A 59 6.68 19.26 -14.57
CA SER A 59 6.91 20.69 -14.78
C SER A 59 6.10 21.53 -13.78
N GLU A 60 4.84 21.18 -13.58
CA GLU A 60 3.93 21.92 -12.70
C GLU A 60 4.26 21.67 -11.21
N TYR A 61 4.38 20.42 -10.80
CA TYR A 61 4.49 20.03 -9.39
C TYR A 61 5.88 19.58 -8.96
N GLY A 62 6.77 19.22 -9.88
CA GLY A 62 8.09 18.68 -9.56
C GLY A 62 9.17 19.72 -9.31
N THR A 63 8.87 21.02 -9.44
CA THR A 63 9.84 22.10 -9.25
C THR A 63 9.76 22.68 -7.83
N SER A 64 10.90 22.91 -7.19
CA SER A 64 10.99 23.38 -5.80
C SER A 64 10.32 24.74 -5.56
N ASN A 65 10.31 25.61 -6.57
CA ASN A 65 9.82 26.99 -6.45
C ASN A 65 8.33 27.04 -6.07
N GLN A 66 7.53 26.05 -6.49
CA GLN A 66 6.11 25.95 -6.14
C GLN A 66 5.91 25.62 -4.66
N TRP A 67 6.82 24.84 -4.07
CA TRP A 67 6.72 24.35 -2.69
C TRP A 67 7.43 25.25 -1.66
N GLN A 68 8.17 26.27 -2.07
CA GLN A 68 8.95 27.09 -1.13
C GLN A 68 8.16 28.19 -0.43
N ARG A 69 6.92 28.50 -0.85
CA ARG A 69 6.26 29.76 -0.47
C ARG A 69 5.50 29.78 0.86
N SER A 70 5.23 28.65 1.50
CA SER A 70 4.69 28.53 2.86
C SER A 70 4.33 27.08 3.06
N VAL A 71 5.22 26.29 3.66
CA VAL A 71 4.90 24.89 3.96
C VAL A 71 4.66 24.75 5.45
N LYS A 72 3.49 24.25 5.80
CA LYS A 72 3.10 23.93 7.16
C LYS A 72 3.58 22.52 7.49
N PRO A 73 4.15 22.29 8.70
CA PRO A 73 4.45 20.94 9.14
C PRO A 73 3.13 20.16 9.27
N GLY A 74 2.91 19.19 8.37
CA GLY A 74 1.68 18.41 8.34
C GLY A 74 1.81 17.24 7.36
N THR A 75 0.99 16.21 7.56
CA THR A 75 1.06 14.95 6.80
C THR A 75 -0.26 14.63 6.11
N LEU A 76 -0.19 14.41 4.79
CA LEU A 76 -1.27 13.81 4.02
C LEU A 76 -1.11 12.29 4.02
N PHE A 77 -1.99 11.59 4.73
CA PHE A 77 -2.07 10.13 4.69
C PHE A 77 -2.87 9.69 3.47
N ILE A 78 -2.32 8.80 2.66
CA ILE A 78 -2.97 8.31 1.44
C ILE A 78 -3.26 6.82 1.59
N ILE A 79 -4.52 6.43 1.42
CA ILE A 79 -4.98 5.05 1.55
C ILE A 79 -5.93 4.70 0.40
N ASN A 80 -5.97 3.44 -0.03
CA ASN A 80 -6.90 3.05 -1.10
C ASN A 80 -8.37 3.34 -0.72
N ASN A 81 -8.80 2.91 0.47
CA ASN A 81 -10.17 3.12 0.96
C ASN A 81 -10.21 3.01 2.48
N LEU A 82 -11.32 3.42 3.10
CA LEU A 82 -11.56 3.31 4.54
C LEU A 82 -12.57 2.21 4.88
N ASN A 83 -12.43 1.03 4.27
CA ASN A 83 -13.22 -0.16 4.61
C ASN A 83 -12.77 -0.89 5.88
N LEU A 84 -13.56 -1.86 6.31
CA LEU A 84 -13.23 -2.79 7.40
C LEU A 84 -12.07 -3.73 7.00
N ALA A 85 -10.84 -3.28 7.22
CA ALA A 85 -9.64 -4.11 7.16
C ALA A 85 -8.54 -3.59 8.10
N GLY A 86 -7.44 -4.35 8.22
CA GLY A 86 -6.40 -4.10 9.21
C GLY A 86 -5.70 -2.75 9.07
N ALA A 87 -5.40 -2.32 7.83
CA ALA A 87 -4.70 -1.07 7.56
C ALA A 87 -5.55 0.16 7.91
N GLN A 88 -6.84 0.13 7.61
CA GLN A 88 -7.80 1.18 7.89
C GLN A 88 -8.01 1.32 9.40
N ARG A 89 -8.17 0.18 10.09
CA ARG A 89 -8.28 0.16 11.55
C ARG A 89 -7.03 0.71 12.23
N SER A 90 -5.83 0.35 11.76
CA SER A 90 -4.59 0.85 12.34
C SER A 90 -4.42 2.36 12.08
N LEU A 91 -4.74 2.84 10.88
CA LEU A 91 -4.72 4.28 10.57
C LEU A 91 -5.71 5.06 11.44
N THR A 92 -6.97 4.62 11.51
CA THR A 92 -7.97 5.26 12.36
C THR A 92 -7.54 5.27 13.82
N ASN A 93 -7.00 4.17 14.34
CA ASN A 93 -6.53 4.11 15.72
C ASN A 93 -5.37 5.07 15.98
N LEU A 94 -4.41 5.18 15.06
CA LEU A 94 -3.29 6.11 15.15
C LEU A 94 -3.78 7.56 15.17
N LEU A 95 -4.58 7.96 14.18
CA LEU A 95 -4.99 9.35 13.99
C LEU A 95 -6.08 9.80 14.96
N SER A 96 -6.85 8.88 15.54
CA SER A 96 -7.82 9.19 16.61
C SER A 96 -7.25 9.08 18.02
N HIS A 97 -5.95 8.79 18.15
CA HIS A 97 -5.32 8.67 19.47
C HIS A 97 -5.20 10.05 20.13
N PRO A 98 -5.58 10.24 21.41
CA PRO A 98 -5.57 11.55 22.06
C PRO A 98 -4.20 12.23 22.14
N THR A 99 -3.12 11.45 22.07
CA THR A 99 -1.74 11.97 22.09
C THR A 99 -1.22 12.33 20.70
N PHE A 100 -1.99 12.09 19.64
CA PHE A 100 -1.61 12.46 18.28
C PHE A 100 -1.87 13.96 18.08
N SER A 101 -0.80 14.75 18.18
CA SER A 101 -0.86 16.23 18.05
C SER A 101 -0.36 16.75 16.71
N HIS A 102 0.02 15.85 15.79
CA HIS A 102 0.52 16.23 14.47
C HIS A 102 -0.62 16.59 13.53
N GLU A 103 -0.46 17.66 12.75
CA GLU A 103 -1.47 18.05 11.80
C GLU A 103 -1.53 17.07 10.63
N CYS A 104 -2.73 16.59 10.33
CA CYS A 104 -2.91 15.60 9.29
C CYS A 104 -4.25 15.69 8.57
N ALA A 105 -4.28 15.09 7.39
CA ALA A 105 -5.47 14.80 6.63
C ALA A 105 -5.35 13.41 6.02
N VAL A 106 -6.49 12.82 5.64
CA VAL A 106 -6.55 11.53 4.95
C VAL A 106 -7.10 11.75 3.54
N CYS A 107 -6.46 11.15 2.55
CA CYS A 107 -6.93 11.06 1.17
C CYS A 107 -7.21 9.60 0.82
N THR A 108 -8.44 9.31 0.40
CA THR A 108 -8.86 8.00 -0.08
C THR A 108 -8.90 7.94 -1.60
N LEU A 109 -8.30 6.89 -2.18
CA LEU A 109 -8.23 6.73 -3.64
C LEU A 109 -9.52 6.15 -4.24
N ASP A 110 -10.35 5.47 -3.45
CA ASP A 110 -11.59 4.79 -3.87
C ASP A 110 -12.78 5.19 -2.95
N GLU A 111 -14.02 4.96 -3.41
CA GLU A 111 -15.25 5.50 -2.79
C GLU A 111 -15.63 4.88 -1.44
N SER A 112 -14.99 3.77 -1.08
CA SER A 112 -15.49 2.91 -0.03
C SER A 112 -15.08 3.40 1.36
N LEU A 113 -16.04 3.93 2.10
CA LEU A 113 -15.83 4.55 3.41
C LEU A 113 -16.76 3.91 4.45
N ASP A 114 -16.19 3.23 5.44
CA ASP A 114 -16.94 2.74 6.59
C ASP A 114 -17.36 3.91 7.51
N PRO A 115 -18.66 4.07 7.83
CA PRO A 115 -19.14 5.16 8.66
C PRO A 115 -18.48 5.24 10.04
N THR A 116 -18.07 4.11 10.62
CA THR A 116 -17.41 4.06 11.93
C THR A 116 -16.03 4.71 11.87
N HIS A 117 -15.25 4.41 10.82
CA HIS A 117 -13.95 5.04 10.61
C HIS A 117 -14.07 6.54 10.38
N LEU A 118 -15.04 6.96 9.53
CA LEU A 118 -15.32 8.37 9.28
C LEU A 118 -15.69 9.12 10.56
N GLN A 119 -16.63 8.60 11.35
CA GLN A 119 -17.06 9.25 12.59
C GLN A 119 -15.91 9.39 13.59
N ARG A 120 -15.04 8.39 13.72
CA ARG A 120 -13.89 8.43 14.63
C ARG A 120 -12.85 9.46 14.20
N LEU A 121 -12.53 9.52 12.92
CA LEU A 121 -11.60 10.50 12.37
C LEU A 121 -12.15 11.93 12.46
N ASN A 122 -13.44 12.12 12.15
CA ASN A 122 -14.12 13.41 12.30
C ASN A 122 -14.15 13.89 13.76
N LYS A 123 -14.43 12.99 14.72
CA LYS A 123 -14.34 13.31 16.17
C LYS A 123 -12.94 13.72 16.61
N ALA A 124 -11.90 13.22 15.93
CA ALA A 124 -10.51 13.60 16.18
C ALA A 124 -10.08 14.87 15.42
N GLY A 125 -10.99 15.50 14.66
CA GLY A 125 -10.68 16.69 13.86
C GLY A 125 -9.87 16.42 12.59
N VAL A 126 -9.76 15.16 12.16
CA VAL A 126 -9.00 14.77 10.96
C VAL A 126 -9.86 14.98 9.73
N GLN A 127 -9.41 15.81 8.79
CA GLN A 127 -10.09 16.02 7.52
C GLN A 127 -9.89 14.81 6.59
N ILE A 128 -10.97 14.42 5.90
CA ILE A 128 -10.97 13.28 4.98
C ILE A 128 -11.40 13.78 3.60
N TRP A 129 -10.57 13.47 2.61
CA TRP A 129 -10.79 13.78 1.21
C TRP A 129 -10.89 12.48 0.42
N THR A 130 -11.75 12.46 -0.60
CA THR A 130 -11.84 11.34 -1.53
C THR A 130 -11.58 11.83 -2.94
N ILE A 131 -10.76 11.09 -3.69
CA ILE A 131 -10.46 11.35 -5.11
C ILE A 131 -10.97 10.21 -6.00
N ALA A 132 -11.95 9.47 -5.50
CA ALA A 132 -12.46 8.27 -6.13
C ALA A 132 -13.26 8.50 -7.42
N SER A 133 -13.71 9.73 -7.66
CA SER A 133 -14.39 10.13 -8.90
C SER A 133 -13.49 10.01 -10.14
N GLU A 134 -12.17 10.05 -9.95
CA GLU A 134 -11.21 9.96 -11.03
C GLU A 134 -10.96 8.49 -11.39
N SER A 135 -11.22 8.12 -12.65
CA SER A 135 -10.94 6.76 -13.14
C SER A 135 -9.49 6.58 -13.60
N ASP A 136 -8.87 7.66 -14.08
CA ASP A 136 -7.50 7.66 -14.59
C ASP A 136 -6.47 7.89 -13.48
N LEU A 137 -5.34 7.17 -13.56
CA LEU A 137 -4.28 7.23 -12.56
C LEU A 137 -3.60 8.61 -12.52
N PHE A 138 -3.38 9.26 -13.67
CA PHE A 138 -2.77 10.59 -13.73
C PHE A 138 -3.70 11.62 -13.10
N ASN A 139 -5.01 11.57 -13.40
CA ASN A 139 -5.99 12.45 -12.78
C ASN A 139 -6.04 12.28 -11.25
N LYS A 140 -6.02 11.03 -10.74
CA LYS A 140 -5.93 10.78 -9.30
C LYS A 140 -4.68 11.42 -8.70
N VAL A 141 -3.53 11.26 -9.35
CA VAL A 141 -2.26 11.83 -8.87
C VAL A 141 -2.30 13.35 -8.90
N GLU A 142 -2.79 13.95 -9.98
CA GLU A 142 -2.97 15.40 -10.10
C GLU A 142 -3.85 15.93 -8.98
N ARG A 143 -5.02 15.33 -8.75
CA ARG A 143 -5.93 15.76 -7.70
C ARG A 143 -5.31 15.66 -6.30
N CYS A 144 -4.47 14.64 -6.07
CA CYS A 144 -3.71 14.51 -4.84
C CYS A 144 -2.64 15.60 -4.69
N LEU A 145 -1.97 15.99 -5.78
CA LEU A 145 -0.98 17.07 -5.79
C LEU A 145 -1.64 18.43 -5.52
N GLU A 146 -2.80 18.68 -6.12
CA GLU A 146 -3.62 19.86 -5.83
C GLU A 146 -4.02 19.93 -4.36
N LEU A 147 -4.49 18.81 -3.80
CA LEU A 147 -4.86 18.72 -2.40
C LEU A 147 -3.67 19.00 -1.48
N LEU A 148 -2.50 18.42 -1.78
CA LEU A 148 -1.27 18.65 -1.01
C LEU A 148 -0.87 20.13 -1.04
N LYS A 149 -0.99 20.79 -2.20
CA LYS A 149 -0.74 22.22 -2.38
C LYS A 149 -1.74 23.09 -1.61
N GLN A 150 -3.02 22.74 -1.62
CA GLN A 150 -4.08 23.43 -0.87
C GLN A 150 -3.87 23.35 0.63
N LEU A 151 -3.50 22.17 1.14
CA LEU A 151 -3.22 21.94 2.56
C LEU A 151 -1.86 22.50 3.01
N GLN A 152 -0.98 22.81 2.06
CA GLN A 152 0.40 23.26 2.31
C GLN A 152 1.21 22.29 3.18
N PHE A 153 0.92 20.98 3.11
CA PHE A 153 1.63 19.97 3.89
C PHE A 153 2.98 19.61 3.26
N ASN A 154 3.99 19.36 4.11
CA ASN A 154 5.34 18.96 3.67
C ASN A 154 5.57 17.46 3.66
N GLN A 155 4.59 16.65 4.06
CA GLN A 155 4.75 15.21 4.20
C GLN A 155 3.60 14.45 3.54
N ILE A 156 3.95 13.34 2.90
CA ILE A 156 3.03 12.33 2.41
C ILE A 156 3.36 11.02 3.12
N CYS A 157 2.32 10.34 3.60
CA CYS A 157 2.45 9.01 4.17
C CYS A 157 1.53 8.04 3.43
N PHE A 158 2.10 7.15 2.63
CA PHE A 158 1.35 6.07 2.00
C PHE A 158 0.99 5.02 3.04
N TRP A 159 -0.30 4.80 3.24
CA TRP A 159 -0.84 3.84 4.19
C TRP A 159 -1.67 2.81 3.42
N ASN A 160 -1.01 1.79 2.85
CA ASN A 160 -1.66 0.81 1.98
C ASN A 160 -2.27 1.43 0.71
N ALA A 161 -1.51 2.31 0.05
CA ALA A 161 -1.85 2.89 -1.24
C ALA A 161 -1.39 2.00 -2.42
N ALA A 162 -2.10 2.05 -3.54
CA ALA A 162 -1.80 1.26 -4.74
C ALA A 162 -0.36 1.53 -5.25
N PRO A 163 0.44 0.50 -5.59
CA PRO A 163 1.85 0.67 -5.98
C PRO A 163 2.06 1.61 -7.17
N GLN A 164 1.16 1.57 -8.16
CA GLN A 164 1.25 2.42 -9.35
C GLN A 164 1.10 3.91 -9.00
N PHE A 165 0.18 4.22 -8.08
CA PHE A 165 -0.02 5.56 -7.55
C PHE A 165 1.19 6.04 -6.77
N LYS A 166 1.73 5.20 -5.87
CA LYS A 166 2.94 5.52 -5.09
C LYS A 166 4.13 5.83 -6.01
N CYS A 167 4.35 5.00 -7.01
CA CYS A 167 5.45 5.15 -7.97
C CYS A 167 5.32 6.45 -8.77
N LEU A 168 4.14 6.73 -9.32
CA LEU A 168 3.90 7.92 -10.12
C LEU A 168 4.06 9.20 -9.28
N LEU A 169 3.40 9.25 -8.11
CA LEU A 169 3.47 10.42 -7.23
C LEU A 169 4.90 10.68 -6.73
N SER A 170 5.63 9.63 -6.35
CA SER A 170 7.01 9.75 -5.88
C SER A 170 7.96 10.24 -6.98
N LYS A 171 7.74 9.83 -8.24
CA LYS A 171 8.53 10.33 -9.38
C LYS A 171 8.33 11.82 -9.60
N ILE A 172 7.10 12.30 -9.50
CA ILE A 172 6.78 13.72 -9.69
C ILE A 172 7.41 14.56 -8.57
N LEU A 173 7.34 14.07 -7.33
CA LEU A 173 7.80 14.80 -6.16
C LEU A 173 9.29 14.62 -5.84
N TRP A 174 10.02 13.81 -6.60
CA TRP A 174 11.44 13.47 -6.34
C TRP A 174 12.34 14.69 -6.10
N ALA A 175 12.14 15.77 -6.87
CA ALA A 175 12.96 16.98 -6.80
C ALA A 175 12.38 18.07 -5.86
N THR A 176 11.35 17.74 -5.09
CA THR A 176 10.64 18.67 -4.20
C THR A 176 11.10 18.50 -2.75
N PRO A 177 10.85 19.49 -1.86
CA PRO A 177 11.13 19.33 -0.43
C PRO A 177 10.10 18.44 0.31
N VAL A 178 9.08 17.91 -0.38
CA VAL A 178 8.06 17.05 0.22
C VAL A 178 8.68 15.73 0.65
N LYS A 179 8.52 15.38 1.93
CA LYS A 179 9.00 14.10 2.48
C LYS A 179 7.95 13.02 2.21
N ILE A 180 8.41 11.87 1.74
CA ILE A 180 7.55 10.73 1.43
C ILE A 180 7.88 9.58 2.39
N PHE A 181 6.85 9.05 3.03
CA PHE A 181 6.91 7.86 3.86
C PHE A 181 6.00 6.78 3.26
N ASP A 182 6.43 5.52 3.30
CA ASP A 182 5.61 4.38 2.90
C ASP A 182 5.47 3.40 4.07
N VAL A 183 4.25 3.30 4.59
CA VAL A 183 3.84 2.39 5.68
C VAL A 183 2.88 1.33 5.13
N SER A 184 2.88 1.12 3.82
CA SER A 184 2.19 -0.03 3.24
C SER A 184 2.88 -1.30 3.71
N PRO A 185 2.15 -2.36 4.11
CA PRO A 185 2.75 -3.68 4.12
C PRO A 185 3.26 -3.89 2.70
N GLY A 186 4.59 -3.89 2.50
CA GLY A 186 5.17 -4.27 1.21
C GLY A 186 4.51 -5.57 0.78
N GLU A 187 4.26 -5.77 -0.52
CA GLU A 187 3.50 -6.92 -1.02
C GLU A 187 3.86 -8.15 -0.21
N MET A 188 2.99 -8.50 0.75
CA MET A 188 3.23 -9.65 1.59
C MET A 188 2.76 -10.76 0.68
N PHE A 189 3.68 -11.24 -0.17
CA PHE A 189 3.45 -12.34 -1.07
C PHE A 189 2.75 -13.41 -0.24
N LEU A 190 1.48 -13.67 -0.54
CA LEU A 190 0.71 -14.77 0.03
C LEU A 190 0.73 -15.97 -0.93
N PRO A 191 1.87 -16.67 -1.16
CA PRO A 191 1.84 -18.06 -1.62
C PRO A 191 1.15 -18.99 -0.61
N ARG A 192 1.05 -18.60 0.67
CA ARG A 192 0.49 -19.46 1.73
C ARG A 192 -1.04 -19.60 1.71
N ALA A 193 -1.80 -18.62 1.20
CA ALA A 193 -3.27 -18.70 1.24
C ALA A 193 -3.84 -19.82 0.35
N ARG A 194 -3.18 -20.16 -0.77
CA ARG A 194 -3.61 -21.27 -1.63
C ARG A 194 -3.26 -22.65 -1.05
N LYS A 195 -2.22 -22.75 -0.22
CA LYS A 195 -1.83 -24.00 0.45
C LYS A 195 -2.70 -24.32 1.68
N CYS A 196 -3.17 -23.31 2.42
CA CYS A 196 -4.11 -23.53 3.52
C CYS A 196 -5.53 -23.94 3.07
N GLN A 197 -5.95 -23.57 1.87
CA GLN A 197 -7.23 -24.04 1.31
C GLN A 197 -7.18 -25.51 0.88
N SER A 198 -6.01 -25.99 0.44
CA SER A 198 -5.78 -27.40 0.12
C SER A 198 -5.58 -28.26 1.38
N ILE A 199 -5.00 -27.71 2.45
CA ILE A 199 -4.94 -28.39 3.76
C ILE A 199 -6.34 -28.50 4.41
N ARG A 200 -7.21 -27.49 4.30
CA ARG A 200 -8.61 -27.60 4.79
C ARG A 200 -9.46 -28.63 4.02
N LYS A 201 -9.13 -28.94 2.77
CA LYS A 201 -9.73 -30.08 2.05
C LYS A 201 -9.12 -31.43 2.45
N ALA A 202 -7.86 -31.47 2.84
CA ALA A 202 -7.18 -32.69 3.30
C ALA A 202 -7.54 -33.09 4.74
N TYR A 203 -7.88 -32.12 5.60
CA TYR A 203 -8.35 -32.34 6.97
C TYR A 203 -9.85 -32.05 7.11
N ARG A 204 -10.67 -32.67 6.25
CA ARG A 204 -12.05 -32.96 6.62
C ARG A 204 -11.97 -33.88 7.83
N LEU A 205 -11.92 -33.29 9.01
CA LEU A 205 -12.20 -33.99 10.25
C LEU A 205 -13.67 -34.41 10.13
N GLU A 206 -13.87 -35.65 9.69
CA GLU A 206 -15.12 -36.36 9.91
C GLU A 206 -15.47 -36.16 11.39
N PRO A 207 -16.63 -35.58 11.73
CA PRO A 207 -17.05 -35.53 13.11
C PRO A 207 -17.17 -36.98 13.59
N THR A 208 -16.24 -37.43 14.43
CA THR A 208 -16.40 -38.67 15.17
C THR A 208 -17.69 -38.54 15.97
N ALA A 209 -18.71 -39.28 15.54
CA ALA A 209 -19.98 -39.39 16.23
C ALA A 209 -19.70 -39.86 17.66
N VAL A 210 -19.80 -38.95 18.62
CA VAL A 210 -19.86 -39.30 20.03
C VAL A 210 -21.27 -39.82 20.27
N SER A 211 -21.42 -41.14 20.35
CA SER A 211 -22.68 -41.76 20.79
C SER A 211 -22.86 -41.50 22.29
N GLY A 212 -23.40 -40.33 22.61
CA GLY A 212 -23.95 -40.05 23.93
C GLY A 212 -25.38 -40.57 23.99
N SER A 213 -25.59 -41.69 24.67
CA SER A 213 -26.90 -42.16 25.11
C SER A 213 -27.45 -41.18 26.16
N THR A 214 -28.47 -40.41 25.79
CA THR A 214 -29.24 -39.58 26.72
C THR A 214 -30.24 -40.47 27.44
N GLU A 215 -29.96 -40.80 28.70
CA GLU A 215 -30.98 -41.32 29.63
C GLU A 215 -31.96 -40.19 29.96
N TYR A 216 -33.25 -40.46 29.74
CA TYR A 216 -34.37 -39.65 30.21
C TYR A 216 -34.56 -39.86 31.71
N ILE A 217 -34.57 -38.78 32.49
CA ILE A 217 -35.13 -38.76 33.85
C ILE A 217 -36.37 -37.90 33.79
N ASP A 218 -37.54 -38.54 33.87
CA ASP A 218 -38.82 -37.90 34.13
C ASP A 218 -38.88 -37.44 35.59
N CYS A 219 -39.18 -36.15 35.79
CA CYS A 219 -39.76 -35.58 37.01
C CYS A 219 -40.69 -34.43 36.62
#